data_AF-A0A2P1PU45-F1
#
_entry.id   AF-A0A2P1PU45-F1
#
_cell.length_a   1.000
_cell.length_b   1.000
_cell.length_c   1.000
_cell.angle_alpha   90.00
_cell.angle_beta   90.00
_cell.angle_gamma   90.00
#
_symmetry.space_group_name_H-M   'P 1'
#
loop_
_entity.id
_entity.type
_entity.pdbx_description
1 polymer ?
#
loop_
_entity_poly.entity_id
_entity_poly.type
_entity_poly.pdbx_seq_one_letter_code
_entity_poly.pdbx_strand_id
1 'polypeptide(L)'
;MKAFWCVLMFVAGTSVAMADSTPVVDQRQENQEDRIEQGQASGELTNREARRLEAGQEHVENIEDRAKADGNVTARERARLERAENRNSRRIYKQKHDRQDKD
;
A
#
# COMPACT_ATOMS: atom_id res chain seq x y z
N MET A 1 34.06 -21.14 -52.62
CA MET A 1 34.10 -19.70 -52.27
C MET A 1 32.68 -19.33 -51.82
N LYS A 2 32.35 -19.40 -50.52
CA LYS A 2 32.35 -18.31 -49.51
C LYS A 2 31.55 -17.05 -49.92
N ALA A 3 30.34 -16.93 -49.38
CA ALA A 3 29.72 -15.70 -48.88
C ALA A 3 28.42 -16.14 -48.15
N PHE A 4 28.43 -16.46 -46.85
CA PHE A 4 28.43 -15.51 -45.71
C PHE A 4 27.63 -14.25 -46.02
N TRP A 5 26.32 -14.33 -45.81
CA TRP A 5 25.46 -13.16 -45.62
C TRP A 5 24.94 -13.16 -44.20
N CYS A 6 25.36 -12.12 -43.47
CA CYS A 6 25.10 -11.89 -42.06
C CYS A 6 23.60 -11.77 -41.80
N VAL A 7 23.06 -12.67 -40.98
CA VAL A 7 21.76 -12.48 -40.35
C VAL A 7 21.95 -11.39 -39.29
N LEU A 8 21.40 -10.22 -39.59
CA LEU A 8 21.34 -9.08 -38.68
C LEU A 8 20.34 -9.43 -37.56
N MET A 9 20.84 -9.89 -36.42
CA MET A 9 20.01 -10.09 -35.21
C MET A 9 19.61 -8.72 -34.66
N PHE A 10 18.37 -8.33 -34.91
CA PHE A 10 17.73 -7.19 -34.26
C PHE A 10 17.40 -7.60 -32.81
N VAL A 11 18.22 -7.20 -31.84
CA VAL A 11 17.91 -7.35 -30.42
C VAL A 11 16.83 -6.32 -30.09
N ALA A 12 15.58 -6.77 -30.00
CA ALA A 12 14.49 -5.96 -29.47
C ALA A 12 14.77 -5.69 -27.98
N GLY A 13 15.07 -4.44 -27.63
CA GLY A 13 15.24 -4.02 -26.25
C GLY A 13 13.92 -4.14 -25.50
N THR A 14 13.84 -5.03 -24.53
CA THR A 14 12.73 -5.11 -23.59
C THR A 14 12.89 -4.00 -22.56
N SER A 15 12.08 -2.96 -22.63
CA SER A 15 11.96 -1.95 -21.59
C SER A 15 11.43 -2.65 -20.32
N VAL A 16 12.23 -2.74 -19.28
CA VAL A 16 11.74 -3.14 -17.96
C VAL A 16 10.93 -1.96 -17.43
N ALA A 17 9.60 -2.10 -17.37
CA ALA A 17 8.76 -1.14 -16.67
C ALA A 17 9.15 -1.17 -15.20
N MET A 18 9.81 -0.12 -14.71
CA MET A 18 10.04 0.05 -13.28
C MET A 18 8.70 0.49 -12.69
N ALA A 19 8.09 -0.38 -11.88
CA ALA A 19 6.91 0.00 -11.12
C ALA A 19 7.29 1.12 -10.14
N ASP A 20 6.53 2.20 -10.13
CA ASP A 20 6.75 3.30 -9.22
C ASP A 20 6.57 2.83 -7.76
N SER A 21 7.60 3.05 -6.95
CA SER A 21 7.60 2.69 -5.53
C SER A 21 7.01 3.81 -4.66
N THR A 22 6.33 3.43 -3.59
CA THR A 22 5.71 4.36 -2.63
C THR A 22 6.23 4.15 -1.21
N PRO A 23 7.56 4.12 -0.98
CA PRO A 23 8.16 3.63 0.27
C PRO A 23 7.64 4.31 1.55
N VAL A 24 7.22 5.58 1.47
CA VAL A 24 6.62 6.30 2.61
C VAL A 24 5.21 5.79 2.93
N VAL A 25 4.40 5.43 1.93
CA VAL A 25 3.07 4.84 2.11
C VAL A 25 3.23 3.44 2.70
N ASP A 26 4.11 2.62 2.11
CA ASP A 26 4.40 1.26 2.54
C ASP A 26 4.80 1.24 4.03
N GLN A 27 5.75 2.11 4.41
CA GLN A 27 6.19 2.25 5.81
C GLN A 27 5.04 2.66 6.75
N ARG A 28 4.12 3.50 6.28
CA ARG A 28 2.98 3.93 7.12
C ARG A 28 1.92 2.85 7.26
N GLN A 29 1.69 2.03 6.24
CA GLN A 29 0.81 0.86 6.35
C GLN A 29 1.35 -0.12 7.40
N GLU A 30 2.65 -0.46 7.34
CA GLU A 30 3.32 -1.30 8.34
C GLU A 30 3.13 -0.76 9.77
N ASN A 31 3.47 0.52 10.00
CA ASN A 31 3.31 1.15 11.31
C ASN A 31 1.86 1.17 11.81
N GLN A 32 0.88 1.19 10.90
CA GLN A 32 -0.52 1.15 11.28
C GLN A 32 -0.98 -0.27 11.57
N GLU A 33 -0.46 -1.28 10.87
CA GLU A 33 -0.69 -2.69 11.16
C GLU A 33 -0.16 -3.03 12.55
N ASP A 34 1.08 -2.63 12.87
CA ASP A 34 1.67 -2.78 14.21
C ASP A 34 0.77 -2.20 15.31
N ARG A 35 0.12 -1.06 15.05
CA ARG A 35 -0.80 -0.42 16.01
C ARG A 35 -2.10 -1.19 16.18
N ILE A 36 -2.60 -1.83 15.12
CA ILE A 36 -3.79 -2.69 15.15
C ILE A 36 -3.47 -3.96 15.93
N GLU A 37 -2.37 -4.64 15.59
CA GLU A 37 -1.90 -5.83 16.30
C GLU A 37 -1.65 -5.55 17.78
N GLN A 38 -0.95 -4.45 18.08
CA GLN A 38 -0.75 -4.01 19.46
C GLN A 38 -2.09 -3.80 20.17
N GLY A 39 -3.06 -3.16 19.51
CA GLY A 39 -4.38 -2.92 20.08
C GLY A 39 -5.18 -4.20 20.34
N GLN A 40 -5.08 -5.19 19.45
CA GLN A 40 -5.65 -6.52 19.67
C GLN A 40 -4.97 -7.23 20.85
N ALA A 41 -3.63 -7.20 20.89
CA ALA A 41 -2.85 -7.88 21.92
C ALA A 41 -3.03 -7.27 23.32
N SER A 42 -3.15 -5.93 23.41
CA SER A 42 -3.41 -5.22 24.67
C SER A 42 -4.88 -5.30 25.09
N GLY A 43 -5.78 -5.62 24.17
CA GLY A 43 -7.23 -5.58 24.37
C GLY A 43 -7.83 -4.17 24.27
N GLU A 44 -7.07 -3.19 23.79
CA GLU A 44 -7.56 -1.84 23.44
C GLU A 44 -8.45 -1.85 22.19
N LEU A 45 -8.40 -2.92 21.38
CA LEU A 45 -9.28 -3.16 20.25
C LEU A 45 -9.98 -4.50 20.40
N THR A 46 -11.29 -4.51 20.17
CA THR A 46 -12.01 -5.76 19.99
C THR A 46 -11.67 -6.41 18.65
N ASN A 47 -11.84 -7.73 18.53
CA ASN A 47 -11.67 -8.46 17.26
C ASN A 47 -12.51 -7.86 16.12
N ARG A 48 -13.68 -7.32 16.43
CA ARG A 48 -14.57 -6.70 15.43
C ARG A 48 -14.02 -5.36 14.93
N GLU A 49 -13.44 -4.57 15.83
CA GLU A 49 -12.85 -3.28 15.48
C GLU A 49 -11.58 -3.44 14.69
N ALA A 50 -10.71 -4.35 15.11
CA ALA A 50 -9.49 -4.66 14.38
C ALA A 50 -9.80 -5.09 12.93
N ARG A 51 -10.74 -6.02 12.72
CA ARG A 51 -11.19 -6.39 11.36
C ARG A 51 -11.70 -5.20 10.54
N ARG A 52 -12.36 -4.22 11.16
CA ARG A 52 -12.83 -3.01 10.47
C ARG A 52 -11.66 -2.07 10.14
N LEU A 53 -10.61 -2.03 10.96
CA LEU A 53 -9.39 -1.26 10.71
C LEU A 53 -8.54 -1.92 9.62
N GLU A 54 -8.40 -3.25 9.64
CA GLU A 54 -7.76 -4.07 8.59
C GLU A 54 -8.44 -3.85 7.22
N ALA A 55 -9.77 -3.89 7.16
CA ALA A 55 -10.51 -3.54 5.93
C ALA A 55 -10.26 -2.09 5.48
N GLY A 56 -9.91 -1.20 6.42
CA GLY A 56 -9.45 0.15 6.13
C GLY A 56 -8.06 0.17 5.47
N GLN A 57 -7.13 -0.68 5.93
CA GLN A 57 -5.80 -0.85 5.31
C GLN A 57 -5.91 -1.40 3.90
N GLU A 58 -6.68 -2.48 3.72
CA GLU A 58 -6.91 -3.10 2.42
C GLU A 58 -7.48 -2.08 1.41
N HIS A 59 -8.33 -1.16 1.87
CA HIS A 59 -8.82 -0.09 1.01
C HIS A 59 -7.72 0.89 0.56
N VAL A 60 -6.75 1.20 1.42
CA VAL A 60 -5.60 2.04 1.05
C VAL A 60 -4.70 1.30 0.06
N GLU A 61 -4.37 0.04 0.33
CA GLU A 61 -3.58 -0.82 -0.55
C GLU A 61 -4.21 -0.88 -1.96
N ASN A 62 -5.52 -1.08 -2.05
CA ASN A 62 -6.24 -1.03 -3.31
C ASN A 62 -6.17 0.34 -4.04
N ILE A 63 -6.05 1.45 -3.32
CA ILE A 63 -5.83 2.77 -3.95
C ILE A 63 -4.41 2.87 -4.48
N GLU A 64 -3.45 2.31 -3.75
CA GLU A 64 -2.03 2.31 -4.08
C GLU A 64 -1.74 1.47 -5.31
N ASP A 65 -2.27 0.25 -5.35
CA ASP A 65 -2.17 -0.64 -6.52
C ASP A 65 -2.72 0.02 -7.78
N ARG A 66 -3.87 0.70 -7.64
CA ARG A 66 -4.46 1.46 -8.76
C ARG A 66 -3.60 2.63 -9.19
N ALA A 67 -2.94 3.31 -8.25
CA ALA A 67 -2.03 4.41 -8.55
C ALA A 67 -0.72 3.93 -9.18
N LYS A 68 -0.30 2.69 -8.91
CA LYS A 68 0.89 2.06 -9.51
C LYS A 68 0.61 1.39 -10.86
N ALA A 69 -0.66 1.14 -11.20
CA ALA A 69 -1.06 0.30 -12.33
C ALA A 69 -0.61 0.82 -13.71
N ASP A 70 -0.50 2.15 -13.89
CA ASP A 70 -0.01 2.77 -15.13
C ASP A 70 1.52 3.02 -15.11
N GLY A 71 2.18 2.56 -14.06
CA GLY A 71 3.62 2.69 -13.83
C GLY A 71 4.07 4.07 -13.34
N ASN A 72 3.17 5.04 -13.14
CA ASN A 72 3.54 6.39 -12.69
C ASN A 72 2.58 6.95 -11.64
N VAL A 73 3.02 7.06 -10.39
CA VAL A 73 2.20 7.64 -9.31
C VAL A 73 2.26 9.17 -9.37
N THR A 74 1.18 9.79 -9.84
CA THR A 74 1.08 11.25 -9.95
C THR A 74 1.01 11.95 -8.59
N ALA A 75 1.31 13.25 -8.56
CA ALA A 75 1.16 14.06 -7.35
C ALA A 75 -0.28 14.06 -6.79
N ARG A 76 -1.29 13.97 -7.66
CA ARG A 76 -2.70 13.91 -7.26
C ARG A 76 -3.04 12.58 -6.60
N GLU A 77 -2.51 11.48 -7.11
CA GLU A 77 -2.68 10.15 -6.51
C GLU A 77 -1.95 10.04 -5.19
N ARG A 78 -0.73 10.57 -5.11
CA ARG A 78 0.02 10.67 -3.85
C ARG A 78 -0.77 11.45 -2.79
N ALA A 79 -1.36 12.58 -3.14
CA ALA A 79 -2.21 13.35 -2.22
C ALA A 79 -3.49 12.58 -1.83
N ARG A 80 -4.05 11.75 -2.71
CA ARG A 80 -5.20 10.89 -2.40
C ARG A 80 -4.81 9.79 -1.42
N LEU A 81 -3.67 9.13 -1.64
CA LEU A 81 -3.10 8.11 -0.76
C LEU A 81 -2.83 8.68 0.63
N GLU A 82 -2.15 9.82 0.70
CA GLU A 82 -1.83 10.47 1.97
C GLU A 82 -3.09 10.82 2.77
N ARG A 83 -4.15 11.29 2.11
CA ARG A 83 -5.45 11.55 2.76
C ARG A 83 -6.12 10.27 3.23
N ALA A 84 -6.02 9.17 2.49
CA ALA A 84 -6.59 7.89 2.87
C ALA A 84 -5.89 7.33 4.12
N GLU A 85 -4.56 7.32 4.08
CA GLU A 85 -3.67 6.98 5.19
C GLU A 85 -3.95 7.82 6.45
N ASN A 86 -4.10 9.14 6.31
CA ASN A 86 -4.41 10.03 7.43
C ASN A 86 -5.79 9.75 8.04
N ARG A 87 -6.77 9.40 7.21
CA ARG A 87 -8.09 8.97 7.71
C ARG A 87 -7.99 7.65 8.46
N ASN A 88 -7.23 6.69 7.95
CA ASN A 88 -7.09 5.39 8.58
C ASN A 88 -6.37 5.49 9.93
N SER A 89 -5.24 6.20 9.98
CA SER A 89 -4.50 6.45 11.22
C SER A 89 -5.35 7.11 12.32
N ARG A 90 -6.22 8.07 11.94
CA ARG A 90 -7.18 8.71 12.87
C ARG A 90 -8.23 7.72 13.38
N ARG A 91 -8.71 6.80 12.54
CA ARG A 91 -9.65 5.74 12.97
C ARG A 91 -8.98 4.80 13.96
N ILE A 92 -7.76 4.34 13.68
CA ILE A 92 -6.99 3.49 14.59
C ILE A 92 -6.81 4.21 15.93
N TYR A 93 -6.39 5.48 15.91
CA TYR A 93 -6.24 6.26 17.14
C TYR A 93 -7.56 6.35 17.91
N LYS A 94 -8.66 6.65 17.23
CA LYS A 94 -9.98 6.75 17.86
C LYS A 94 -10.40 5.42 18.50
N GLN A 95 -10.37 4.31 17.76
CA GLN A 95 -10.79 3.01 18.28
C GLN A 95 -9.94 2.57 19.48
N LYS A 96 -8.62 2.79 19.42
CA LYS A 96 -7.73 2.48 20.57
C LYS A 96 -8.05 3.27 21.85
N HIS A 97 -8.77 4.39 21.76
CA HIS A 97 -8.99 5.32 22.88
C HIS A 97 -10.47 5.56 23.19
N ASP A 98 -11.40 4.93 22.47
CA ASP A 98 -12.83 5.23 22.60
C ASP A 98 -13.50 4.57 23.81
N ARG A 99 -12.70 3.89 24.65
CA ARG A 99 -13.13 3.23 25.89
C ARG A 99 -14.29 2.27 25.67
N GLN A 100 -14.38 1.66 24.48
CA GLN A 100 -15.15 0.43 24.29
C GLN A 100 -14.43 -0.72 25.03
N ASP A 101 -14.26 -0.56 26.34
CA ASP A 101 -13.77 -1.59 27.22
C ASP A 101 -14.92 -2.58 27.46
N LYS A 102 -14.83 -3.71 26.76
CA LYS A 102 -15.21 -5.06 27.23
C LYS A 102 -16.67 -5.23 27.66
N ASP A 103 -17.50 -5.69 26.71
CA ASP A 103 -18.63 -6.57 27.06
C ASP A 103 -18.11 -7.88 27.65
#